data_AF-A0A2M8RZA0-F1
#
_entry.id   AF-A0A2M8RZA0-F1
#
_cell.length_a   1.000
_cell.length_b   1.000
_cell.length_c   1.000
_cell.angle_alpha   90.00
_cell.angle_beta   90.00
_cell.angle_gamma   90.00
#
_symmetry.space_group_name_H-M   'P 1'
#
loop_
_entity.id
_entity.type
_entity.pdbx_description
1 polymer ?
#
loop_
_entity_poly.entity_id
_entity_poly.type
_entity_poly.pdbx_seq_one_letter_code
_entity_poly.pdbx_strand_id
1 'polypeptide(L)'
;MVATISKTQKIELNSSSVHIQDRYYLVIGFEVNKPEVYNELILEDDYDSSVKITVNMHDVLSDPGHAFMYLVKNKSATIFFSLGPIINDSERLLEINTEQRVPTKVVNALFRHNPIATTLAYVAANAKQRMYGRGTSDYRIPEKTKLFKFPIKQEQYSQLYERTRQYKNDIENGVKFYNITNNFTCASVVREIIGTTIPDFPWGRSAVLIGHIRAINPYALYQDVVTYASDRGISEVEISESVDIWDQFITDIRNNQELPL
;
A
#
# COMPACT_ATOMS: atom_id res chain seq x y z
N MET A 1 7.94 -30.57 -76.88
CA MET A 1 6.90 -30.40 -75.83
C MET A 1 7.09 -31.54 -74.85
N VAL A 2 7.32 -31.38 -73.54
CA VAL A 2 7.21 -30.25 -72.61
C VAL A 2 8.38 -30.36 -71.62
N ALA A 3 9.06 -29.24 -71.36
CA ALA A 3 9.98 -29.12 -70.24
C ALA A 3 9.18 -28.69 -69.00
N THR A 4 9.21 -29.48 -67.94
CA THR A 4 8.59 -29.11 -66.65
C THR A 4 9.66 -28.44 -65.79
N ILE A 5 9.60 -27.12 -65.71
CA ILE A 5 10.43 -26.30 -64.83
C ILE A 5 9.86 -26.42 -63.41
N SER A 6 10.58 -27.10 -62.51
CA SER A 6 10.30 -27.00 -61.08
C SER A 6 10.75 -25.63 -60.58
N LYS A 7 9.79 -24.73 -60.35
CA LYS A 7 10.04 -23.55 -59.51
C LYS A 7 10.09 -24.01 -58.07
N THR A 8 11.30 -24.24 -57.55
CA THR A 8 11.53 -24.34 -56.11
C THR A 8 11.20 -22.98 -55.49
N GLN A 9 10.10 -22.94 -54.74
CA GLN A 9 9.69 -21.77 -53.98
C GLN A 9 10.70 -21.55 -52.85
N LYS A 10 11.12 -20.30 -52.67
CA LYS A 10 12.13 -19.87 -51.69
C LYS A 10 11.70 -20.31 -50.29
N ILE A 11 12.50 -21.14 -49.62
CA ILE A 11 12.35 -21.44 -48.20
C ILE A 11 12.59 -20.11 -47.48
N GLU A 12 11.60 -19.61 -46.73
CA GLU A 12 11.77 -18.48 -45.80
C GLU A 12 12.71 -18.92 -44.67
N LEU A 13 14.02 -18.84 -44.95
CA LEU A 13 15.06 -18.87 -43.92
C LEU A 13 15.02 -17.53 -43.19
N ASN A 14 14.82 -17.61 -41.87
CA ASN A 14 14.99 -16.57 -40.85
C ASN A 14 13.71 -15.87 -40.34
N SER A 15 12.67 -16.63 -39.96
CA SER A 15 11.77 -16.14 -38.91
C SER A 15 12.43 -16.40 -37.54
N SER A 16 13.10 -15.39 -36.99
CA SER A 16 13.54 -15.43 -35.59
C SER A 16 12.38 -14.98 -34.70
N SER A 17 11.81 -15.88 -33.91
CA SER A 17 10.94 -15.49 -32.81
C SER A 17 11.80 -15.01 -31.64
N VAL A 18 11.75 -13.71 -31.35
CA VAL A 18 12.36 -13.17 -30.12
C VAL A 18 11.42 -13.54 -28.97
N HIS A 19 11.80 -14.52 -28.16
CA HIS A 19 11.08 -14.82 -26.92
C HIS A 19 11.39 -13.71 -25.90
N ILE A 20 10.44 -12.79 -25.72
CA ILE A 20 10.51 -11.80 -24.65
C ILE A 20 9.90 -12.45 -23.40
N GLN A 21 10.76 -12.82 -22.45
CA GLN A 21 10.29 -13.33 -21.17
C GLN A 21 9.61 -12.21 -20.37
N ASP A 22 8.40 -12.50 -19.87
CA ASP A 22 7.68 -11.59 -19.00
C ASP A 22 8.47 -11.30 -17.72
N ARG A 23 8.46 -10.05 -17.28
CA ARG A 23 9.08 -9.60 -16.02
C ARG A 23 8.02 -9.19 -15.02
N TYR A 24 8.17 -9.61 -13.77
CA TYR A 24 7.20 -9.34 -12.72
C TYR A 24 7.87 -8.64 -11.55
N TYR A 25 7.20 -7.63 -11.00
CA TYR A 25 7.68 -6.90 -9.84
C TYR A 25 6.59 -6.68 -8.81
N LEU A 26 6.96 -6.78 -7.54
CA LEU A 26 6.25 -6.21 -6.40
C LEU A 26 6.88 -4.86 -6.09
N VAL A 27 6.08 -3.80 -6.06
CA VAL A 27 6.53 -2.51 -5.56
C VAL A 27 5.82 -2.21 -4.25
N ILE A 28 6.59 -1.79 -3.25
CA ILE A 28 6.12 -1.41 -1.93
C ILE A 28 6.47 0.05 -1.72
N GLY A 29 5.50 0.84 -1.27
CA GLY A 29 5.68 2.26 -1.01
C GLY A 29 5.34 2.65 0.42
N PHE A 30 6.01 3.69 0.90
CA PHE A 30 5.83 4.24 2.25
C PHE A 30 5.77 5.76 2.24
N GLU A 31 4.85 6.32 3.04
CA GLU A 31 4.83 7.72 3.48
C GLU A 31 5.24 7.74 4.96
N VAL A 32 6.55 7.89 5.20
CA VAL A 32 7.19 7.88 6.53
C VAL A 32 8.13 9.06 6.65
N ASN A 33 7.53 10.25 6.64
CA ASN A 33 8.23 11.52 6.41
C ASN A 33 8.63 12.26 7.69
N LYS A 34 8.20 11.77 8.86
CA LYS A 34 8.49 12.34 10.19
C LYS A 34 9.26 11.33 11.04
N PRO A 35 10.58 11.17 10.84
CA PRO A 35 11.37 10.21 11.61
C PRO A 35 11.27 10.42 13.12
N GLU A 36 11.01 11.65 13.57
CA GLU A 36 10.83 12.00 14.98
C GLU A 36 9.62 11.35 15.66
N VAL A 37 8.69 10.73 14.92
CA VAL A 37 7.58 9.96 15.53
C VAL A 37 7.93 8.49 15.77
N TYR A 38 9.10 8.03 15.33
CA TYR A 38 9.56 6.65 15.50
C TYR A 38 10.92 6.60 16.18
N ASN A 39 10.90 6.39 17.49
CA ASN A 39 12.10 6.48 18.33
C ASN A 39 12.30 5.24 19.18
N GLU A 40 13.53 5.05 19.58
CA GLU A 40 13.94 4.06 20.57
C GLU A 40 13.58 4.57 21.98
N LEU A 41 12.79 3.79 22.72
CA LEU A 41 12.49 4.03 24.12
C LEU A 41 13.34 3.08 24.98
N ILE A 42 14.12 3.66 25.90
CA ILE A 42 14.87 2.90 26.90
C ILE A 42 14.04 2.87 28.18
N LEU A 43 13.55 1.69 28.54
CA LEU A 43 12.89 1.42 29.81
C LEU A 43 13.95 0.90 30.78
N GLU A 44 14.09 1.56 31.92
CA GLU A 44 14.95 1.12 33.02
C GLU A 44 14.08 0.50 34.10
N ASP A 45 14.54 -0.58 34.72
CA ASP A 45 13.84 -1.18 35.85
C ASP A 45 13.98 -0.29 37.09
N ASP A 46 12.85 0.00 37.76
CA ASP A 46 12.80 0.90 38.92
C ASP A 46 13.62 0.37 40.13
N TYR A 47 13.92 -0.94 40.17
CA TYR A 47 14.69 -1.58 41.23
C TYR A 47 16.13 -1.93 40.81
N ASP A 48 16.39 -2.14 39.51
CA ASP A 48 17.72 -2.43 38.98
C ASP A 48 18.03 -1.65 37.68
N SER A 49 18.65 -0.48 37.83
CA SER A 49 19.10 0.38 36.72
C SER A 49 20.10 -0.27 35.75
N SER A 50 20.64 -1.47 36.05
CA SER A 50 21.45 -2.23 35.10
C SER A 50 20.62 -2.98 34.06
N VAL A 51 19.32 -3.19 34.33
CA VAL A 51 18.37 -3.78 33.39
C VAL A 51 17.77 -2.67 32.54
N LYS A 52 18.21 -2.63 31.28
CA LYS A 52 17.68 -1.71 30.26
C LYS A 52 16.98 -2.50 29.17
N ILE A 53 15.71 -2.19 28.94
CA ILE A 53 14.92 -2.74 27.84
C ILE A 53 14.75 -1.66 26.80
N THR A 54 15.29 -1.93 25.62
CA THR A 54 15.14 -1.09 24.45
C THR A 54 13.92 -1.51 23.66
N VAL A 55 13.00 -0.58 23.37
CA VAL A 55 11.80 -0.82 22.57
C VAL A 55 11.64 0.28 21.54
N ASN A 56 11.54 -0.07 20.26
CA ASN A 56 11.13 0.90 19.25
C ASN A 56 9.65 1.25 19.43
N MET A 57 9.35 2.54 19.50
CA MET A 57 8.01 3.08 19.71
C MET A 57 7.63 4.03 18.58
N HIS A 58 6.43 3.86 18.05
CA HIS A 58 5.82 4.73 17.06
C HIS A 58 4.67 5.53 17.68
N ASP A 59 4.79 6.86 17.64
CA ASP A 59 3.70 7.78 17.97
C ASP A 59 2.71 7.92 16.81
N VAL A 60 1.91 6.87 16.64
CA VAL A 60 0.89 6.72 15.60
C VAL A 60 -0.18 7.84 15.59
N LEU A 61 -0.33 8.58 16.70
CA LEU A 61 -1.32 9.67 16.78
C LEU A 61 -0.78 10.97 16.19
N SER A 62 0.54 11.21 16.29
CA SER A 62 1.21 12.36 15.71
C SER A 62 1.38 12.21 14.20
N ASP A 63 1.79 11.02 13.76
CA ASP A 63 1.82 10.65 12.36
C ASP A 63 1.68 9.14 12.20
N PRO A 64 0.56 8.63 11.67
CA PRO A 64 0.36 7.20 11.49
C PRO A 64 1.27 6.62 10.40
N GLY A 65 1.84 7.46 9.53
CA GLY A 65 2.47 7.07 8.28
C GLY A 65 1.51 6.32 7.35
N HIS A 66 2.04 5.85 6.23
CA HIS A 66 1.27 5.03 5.30
C HIS A 66 2.12 4.00 4.57
N ALA A 67 1.50 2.88 4.19
CA ALA A 67 2.13 1.81 3.42
C ALA A 67 1.18 1.31 2.34
N PHE A 68 1.70 1.07 1.15
CA PHE A 68 0.92 0.61 0.00
C PHE A 68 1.75 -0.34 -0.87
N MET A 69 1.09 -1.01 -1.79
CA MET A 69 1.78 -1.84 -2.78
C MET A 69 1.10 -1.79 -4.14
N TYR A 70 1.85 -2.13 -5.18
CA TYR A 70 1.31 -2.44 -6.48
C TYR A 70 2.14 -3.50 -7.19
N LEU A 71 1.51 -4.21 -8.11
CA LEU A 71 2.19 -5.20 -8.94
C LEU A 71 2.42 -4.66 -10.34
N VAL A 72 3.56 -5.04 -10.92
CA VAL A 72 3.93 -4.68 -12.28
C VAL A 72 4.16 -5.95 -13.07
N LYS A 73 3.49 -6.06 -14.23
CA LYS A 73 3.79 -7.03 -15.27
C LYS A 73 4.41 -6.28 -16.45
N ASN A 74 5.63 -6.66 -16.80
CA ASN A 74 6.48 -6.02 -17.79
C ASN A 74 6.74 -4.54 -17.47
N LYS A 75 5.96 -3.64 -18.07
CA LYS A 75 6.09 -2.19 -17.90
C LYS A 75 4.80 -1.55 -17.39
N SER A 76 3.78 -2.34 -17.09
CA SER A 76 2.46 -1.87 -16.70
C SER A 76 2.16 -2.28 -15.26
N ALA A 77 1.74 -1.33 -14.45
CA ALA A 77 1.12 -1.64 -13.17
C ALA A 77 -0.27 -2.24 -13.42
N THR A 78 -0.61 -3.29 -12.69
CA THR A 78 -1.81 -4.11 -12.97
C THR A 78 -2.80 -4.15 -11.82
N ILE A 79 -2.32 -3.98 -10.59
CA ILE A 79 -3.15 -3.83 -9.41
C ILE A 79 -2.44 -2.96 -8.39
N PHE A 80 -3.22 -2.11 -7.74
CA PHE A 80 -2.79 -1.22 -6.66
C PHE A 80 -3.59 -1.53 -5.40
N PHE A 81 -2.94 -1.38 -4.25
CA PHE A 81 -3.55 -1.54 -2.94
C PHE A 81 -3.00 -0.52 -1.96
N SER A 82 -3.90 0.24 -1.36
CA SER A 82 -3.61 1.24 -0.36
C SER A 82 -4.79 1.31 0.61
N LEU A 83 -4.59 0.85 1.84
CA LEU A 83 -5.66 0.80 2.83
C LEU A 83 -5.63 2.02 3.75
N GLY A 84 -6.72 2.77 3.80
CA GLY A 84 -6.88 3.86 4.77
C GLY A 84 -8.33 4.12 5.13
N PRO A 85 -8.58 4.90 6.20
CA PRO A 85 -9.93 5.26 6.61
C PRO A 85 -10.56 6.23 5.60
N ILE A 86 -11.69 5.83 5.00
CA ILE A 86 -12.39 6.60 3.96
C ILE A 86 -12.74 8.03 4.40
N ILE A 87 -13.04 8.22 5.68
CA ILE A 87 -13.47 9.52 6.23
C ILE A 87 -12.37 10.58 6.20
N ASN A 88 -11.11 10.16 6.11
CA ASN A 88 -9.97 11.05 5.97
C ASN A 88 -9.64 11.36 4.50
N ASP A 89 -10.38 10.76 3.57
CA ASP A 89 -10.22 10.94 2.13
C ASP A 89 -11.49 11.58 1.54
N SER A 90 -11.59 12.90 1.72
CA SER A 90 -12.79 13.66 1.33
C SER A 90 -13.08 13.60 -0.17
N GLU A 91 -12.03 13.46 -1.00
CA GLU A 91 -12.17 13.31 -2.45
C GLU A 91 -12.62 11.90 -2.82
N ARG A 92 -12.06 10.85 -2.21
CA ARG A 92 -12.56 9.48 -2.43
C ARG A 92 -14.00 9.31 -1.94
N LEU A 93 -14.39 9.99 -0.85
CA LEU A 93 -15.79 10.07 -0.43
C LEU A 93 -16.66 10.73 -1.51
N LEU A 94 -16.20 11.82 -2.13
CA LEU A 94 -16.92 12.47 -3.23
C LEU A 94 -17.03 11.54 -4.44
N GLU A 95 -15.93 10.88 -4.85
CA GLU A 95 -15.90 9.89 -5.93
C GLU A 95 -16.93 8.78 -5.71
N ILE A 96 -16.90 8.14 -4.53
CA ILE A 96 -17.84 7.06 -4.18
C ILE A 96 -19.27 7.59 -4.19
N ASN A 97 -19.52 8.81 -3.70
CA ASN A 97 -20.86 9.39 -3.74
C ASN A 97 -21.33 9.68 -5.18
N THR A 98 -20.44 10.15 -6.05
CA THR A 98 -20.75 10.37 -7.48
C THR A 98 -20.95 9.05 -8.24
N GLU A 99 -20.15 8.03 -7.96
CA GLU A 99 -20.28 6.68 -8.52
C GLU A 99 -21.57 6.00 -8.02
N GLN A 100 -21.95 6.20 -6.76
CA GLN A 100 -23.08 5.51 -6.12
C GLN A 100 -24.43 6.24 -6.21
N ARG A 101 -24.55 7.39 -6.91
CA ARG A 101 -25.80 8.19 -7.00
C ARG A 101 -26.49 8.41 -5.63
N VAL A 102 -25.74 8.58 -4.55
CA VAL A 102 -26.36 8.82 -3.23
C VAL A 102 -26.71 10.31 -3.10
N PRO A 103 -27.94 10.68 -2.67
CA PRO A 103 -28.35 12.08 -2.61
C PRO A 103 -27.47 12.94 -1.69
N THR A 104 -26.98 14.06 -2.21
CA THR A 104 -26.08 15.07 -1.59
C THR A 104 -26.54 15.63 -0.23
N LYS A 105 -27.78 15.33 0.18
CA LYS A 105 -28.36 15.78 1.46
C LYS A 105 -27.74 15.10 2.69
N VAL A 106 -27.24 13.87 2.57
CA VAL A 106 -26.62 13.14 3.71
C VAL A 106 -25.21 13.67 4.00
N VAL A 107 -24.44 13.97 2.95
CA VAL A 107 -23.08 14.53 3.07
C VAL A 107 -23.11 15.89 3.76
N ASN A 108 -24.03 16.77 3.36
CA ASN A 108 -24.17 18.10 3.96
C ASN A 108 -24.65 18.10 5.43
N ALA A 109 -25.23 17.01 5.92
CA ALA A 109 -25.65 16.90 7.32
C ALA A 109 -24.48 16.54 8.26
N LEU A 110 -23.42 15.91 7.75
CA LEU A 110 -22.27 15.46 8.54
C LEU A 110 -21.26 16.58 8.87
N PHE A 111 -21.23 17.68 8.10
CA PHE A 111 -20.16 18.70 8.19
C PHE A 111 -20.59 20.07 8.74
N ARG A 112 -21.82 20.22 9.28
CA ARG A 112 -22.42 21.55 9.47
C ARG A 112 -22.21 22.30 10.80
N HIS A 113 -21.53 21.77 11.82
CA HIS A 113 -21.52 22.45 13.13
C HIS A 113 -20.14 22.72 13.76
N ASN A 114 -19.73 24.01 13.66
CA ASN A 114 -19.11 24.89 14.68
C ASN A 114 -17.58 25.19 14.62
N PRO A 115 -17.13 26.27 13.94
CA PRO A 115 -15.76 26.45 13.43
C PRO A 115 -14.60 26.71 14.43
N ILE A 116 -14.85 26.87 15.74
CA ILE A 116 -13.77 27.14 16.74
C ILE A 116 -13.73 26.06 17.84
N ALA A 117 -14.87 25.48 18.22
CA ALA A 117 -14.91 24.23 18.98
C ALA A 117 -14.52 23.01 18.11
N THR A 118 -14.58 23.17 16.79
CA THR A 118 -14.11 22.17 15.83
C THR A 118 -12.63 21.93 15.92
N THR A 119 -11.70 22.86 16.10
CA THR A 119 -10.28 22.50 15.87
C THR A 119 -9.73 21.43 16.83
N LEU A 120 -10.00 21.52 18.14
CA LEU A 120 -9.61 20.47 19.10
C LEU A 120 -10.50 19.23 19.03
N ALA A 121 -11.81 19.39 18.85
CA ALA A 121 -12.75 18.27 18.73
C ALA A 121 -12.63 17.54 17.38
N TYR A 122 -12.18 18.22 16.32
CA TYR A 122 -11.86 17.74 14.98
C TYR A 122 -10.51 17.07 14.99
N VAL A 123 -9.49 17.61 15.69
CA VAL A 123 -8.22 16.88 15.89
C VAL A 123 -8.44 15.60 16.71
N ALA A 124 -9.26 15.65 17.76
CA ALA A 124 -9.61 14.47 18.57
C ALA A 124 -10.58 13.49 17.87
N ALA A 125 -11.56 13.99 17.10
CA ALA A 125 -12.42 13.19 16.24
C ALA A 125 -11.63 12.57 15.08
N ASN A 126 -10.71 13.31 14.45
CA ASN A 126 -9.78 12.83 13.43
C ASN A 126 -8.79 11.81 14.00
N ALA A 127 -8.36 11.94 15.26
CA ALA A 127 -7.52 10.91 15.89
C ALA A 127 -8.30 9.60 16.04
N LYS A 128 -9.54 9.63 16.55
CA LYS A 128 -10.39 8.43 16.62
C LYS A 128 -10.81 7.89 15.25
N GLN A 129 -11.09 8.75 14.28
CA GLN A 129 -11.44 8.39 12.90
C GLN A 129 -10.24 7.86 12.11
N ARG A 130 -9.02 8.33 12.42
CA ARG A 130 -7.75 7.72 11.99
C ARG A 130 -7.54 6.35 12.59
N MET A 131 -8.07 6.06 13.77
CA MET A 131 -7.90 4.75 14.43
C MET A 131 -8.91 3.70 13.97
N TYR A 132 -10.13 4.09 13.61
CA TYR A 132 -11.20 3.14 13.27
C TYR A 132 -12.20 3.73 12.27
N GLY A 133 -12.51 2.98 11.20
CA GLY A 133 -13.54 3.39 10.24
C GLY A 133 -13.67 2.46 9.05
N ARG A 134 -14.65 2.75 8.18
CA ARG A 134 -14.77 2.10 6.87
C ARG A 134 -13.48 2.36 6.09
N GLY A 135 -12.85 1.27 5.63
CA GLY A 135 -11.64 1.36 4.81
C GLY A 135 -11.97 1.67 3.37
N THR A 136 -10.99 2.21 2.64
CA THR A 136 -10.90 2.15 1.17
C THR A 136 -9.65 1.36 0.80
N SER A 137 -9.70 0.62 -0.30
CA SER A 137 -8.56 -0.16 -0.80
C SER A 137 -7.67 0.61 -1.78
N ASP A 138 -8.06 1.86 -2.08
CA ASP A 138 -7.36 2.81 -2.92
C ASP A 138 -7.22 4.17 -2.21
N TYR A 139 -6.73 4.15 -0.97
CA TYR A 139 -6.46 5.36 -0.21
C TYR A 139 -5.38 6.20 -0.90
N ARG A 140 -5.58 7.51 -0.93
CA ARG A 140 -4.67 8.46 -1.59
C ARG A 140 -3.28 8.47 -0.97
N ILE A 141 -2.31 8.91 -1.78
CA ILE A 141 -0.89 8.99 -1.43
C ILE A 141 -0.45 10.47 -1.59
N PRO A 142 -0.78 11.34 -0.63
CA PRO A 142 -0.59 12.78 -0.80
C PRO A 142 0.84 13.27 -0.52
N GLU A 143 1.65 12.48 0.18
CA GLU A 143 2.96 12.88 0.66
C GLU A 143 4.09 12.33 -0.23
N LYS A 144 5.31 12.69 0.17
CA LYS A 144 6.53 12.14 -0.38
C LYS A 144 6.60 10.63 -0.13
N THR A 145 6.95 9.87 -1.17
CA THR A 145 6.97 8.41 -1.09
C THR A 145 8.34 7.82 -1.27
N LYS A 146 8.62 6.76 -0.52
CA LYS A 146 9.80 5.91 -0.65
C LYS A 146 9.38 4.56 -1.18
N LEU A 147 9.96 4.12 -2.29
CA LEU A 147 9.58 2.92 -3.02
C LEU A 147 10.70 1.89 -3.05
N PHE A 148 10.32 0.61 -2.94
CA PHE A 148 11.20 -0.53 -3.14
C PHE A 148 10.61 -1.46 -4.21
N LYS A 149 11.43 -1.83 -5.19
CA LYS A 149 11.01 -2.67 -6.32
C LYS A 149 11.67 -4.04 -6.25
N PHE A 150 10.87 -5.05 -5.88
CA PHE A 150 11.31 -6.43 -5.75
C PHE A 150 11.01 -7.21 -7.04
N PRO A 151 12.01 -7.83 -7.68
CA PRO A 151 11.75 -8.81 -8.73
C PRO A 151 11.09 -10.05 -8.12
N ILE A 152 10.01 -10.52 -8.74
CA ILE A 152 9.27 -11.70 -8.28
C ILE A 152 9.04 -12.69 -9.42
N LYS A 153 8.73 -13.93 -9.07
CA LYS A 153 8.35 -14.97 -10.05
C LYS A 153 6.90 -14.77 -10.50
N GLN A 154 6.56 -15.30 -11.67
CA GLN A 154 5.17 -15.30 -12.18
C GLN A 154 4.19 -15.92 -11.18
N GLU A 155 4.55 -17.04 -10.56
CA GLU A 155 3.71 -17.68 -9.54
C GLU A 155 3.44 -16.76 -8.36
N GLN A 156 4.48 -16.09 -7.86
CA GLN A 156 4.36 -15.12 -6.77
C GLN A 156 3.46 -13.95 -7.18
N TYR A 157 3.65 -13.44 -8.39
CA TYR A 157 2.80 -12.38 -8.94
C TYR A 157 1.32 -12.79 -8.96
N SER A 158 0.99 -13.98 -9.48
CA SER A 158 -0.41 -14.45 -9.55
C SER A 158 -1.03 -14.60 -8.17
N GLN A 159 -0.28 -15.15 -7.20
CA GLN A 159 -0.76 -15.28 -5.81
C GLN A 159 -1.01 -13.92 -5.16
N LEU A 160 -0.06 -12.98 -5.31
CA LEU A 160 -0.20 -11.62 -4.79
C LEU A 160 -1.39 -10.90 -5.44
N TYR A 161 -1.58 -11.06 -6.76
CA TYR A 161 -2.67 -10.43 -7.50
C TYR A 161 -4.04 -10.90 -6.98
N GLU A 162 -4.25 -12.21 -6.90
CA GLU A 162 -5.52 -12.77 -6.40
C GLU A 162 -5.77 -12.42 -4.93
N ARG A 163 -4.74 -12.49 -4.08
CA ARG A 163 -4.85 -12.11 -2.67
C ARG A 163 -5.21 -10.62 -2.53
N THR A 164 -4.59 -9.77 -3.33
CA THR A 164 -4.88 -8.33 -3.34
C THR A 164 -6.33 -8.08 -3.76
N ARG A 165 -6.81 -8.73 -4.83
CA ARG A 165 -8.22 -8.63 -5.26
C ARG A 165 -9.20 -9.06 -4.18
N GLN A 166 -8.93 -10.17 -3.50
CA GLN A 166 -9.75 -10.62 -2.37
C GLN A 166 -9.84 -9.56 -1.28
N TYR A 167 -8.70 -8.97 -0.89
CA TYR A 167 -8.65 -7.91 0.11
C TYR A 167 -9.42 -6.66 -0.32
N LYS A 168 -9.27 -6.21 -1.57
CA LYS A 168 -10.05 -5.09 -2.12
C LYS A 168 -11.55 -5.35 -2.01
N ASN A 169 -12.00 -6.53 -2.47
CA ASN A 169 -13.39 -6.93 -2.43
C ASN A 169 -13.95 -7.05 -0.99
N ASP A 170 -13.17 -7.59 -0.04
CA ASP A 170 -13.57 -7.66 1.37
C ASP A 170 -13.77 -6.27 1.99
N ILE A 171 -12.90 -5.30 1.65
CA ILE A 171 -12.98 -3.93 2.15
C ILE A 171 -14.18 -3.20 1.53
N GLU A 172 -14.36 -3.32 0.22
CA GLU A 172 -15.44 -2.65 -0.52
C GLU A 172 -16.83 -3.11 -0.08
N ASN A 173 -16.97 -4.41 0.19
CA ASN A 173 -18.19 -5.03 0.73
C ASN A 173 -18.37 -4.81 2.25
N GLY A 174 -17.45 -4.12 2.92
CA GLY A 174 -17.54 -3.83 4.35
C GLY A 174 -17.36 -5.06 5.25
N VAL A 175 -16.68 -6.11 4.76
CA VAL A 175 -16.27 -7.27 5.59
C VAL A 175 -15.09 -6.88 6.48
N LYS A 176 -14.19 -6.04 5.96
CA LYS A 176 -12.98 -5.57 6.67
C LYS A 176 -13.00 -4.05 6.84
N PHE A 177 -12.61 -3.60 8.02
CA PHE A 177 -12.60 -2.18 8.43
C PHE A 177 -11.21 -1.78 8.88
N TYR A 178 -10.79 -0.56 8.53
CA TYR A 178 -9.57 0.01 9.06
C TYR A 178 -9.67 0.09 10.58
N ASN A 179 -8.72 -0.53 11.29
CA ASN A 179 -8.73 -0.58 12.74
C ASN A 179 -7.31 -0.76 13.32
N ILE A 180 -6.77 0.30 13.93
CA ILE A 180 -5.45 0.28 14.57
C ILE A 180 -5.44 -0.64 15.80
N THR A 181 -6.50 -0.67 16.62
CA THR A 181 -6.50 -1.45 17.88
C THR A 181 -6.45 -2.95 17.63
N ASN A 182 -6.96 -3.40 16.48
CA ASN A 182 -6.93 -4.81 16.06
C ASN A 182 -5.81 -5.09 15.05
N ASN A 183 -4.87 -4.15 14.89
CA ASN A 183 -3.76 -4.26 13.93
C ASN A 183 -4.24 -4.53 12.49
N PHE A 184 -5.38 -3.96 12.08
CA PHE A 184 -5.86 -3.97 10.71
C PHE A 184 -5.61 -2.59 10.07
N THR A 185 -4.35 -2.36 9.70
CA THR A 185 -3.82 -1.11 9.17
C THR A 185 -3.24 -1.31 7.77
N CYS A 186 -2.90 -0.22 7.06
CA CYS A 186 -2.18 -0.27 5.79
C CYS A 186 -0.98 -1.23 5.81
N ALA A 187 -0.05 -1.00 6.74
CA ALA A 187 1.17 -1.81 6.87
C ALA A 187 0.87 -3.27 7.21
N SER A 188 -0.07 -3.53 8.12
CA SER A 188 -0.46 -4.89 8.48
C SER A 188 -1.04 -5.67 7.30
N VAL A 189 -1.94 -5.06 6.52
CA VAL A 189 -2.57 -5.73 5.39
C VAL A 189 -1.60 -5.92 4.23
N VAL A 190 -0.78 -4.91 3.91
CA VAL A 190 0.32 -5.07 2.94
C VAL A 190 1.24 -6.21 3.35
N ARG A 191 1.64 -6.27 4.63
CA ARG A 191 2.45 -7.36 5.16
C ARG A 191 1.75 -8.72 5.07
N GLU A 192 0.46 -8.79 5.32
CA GLU A 192 -0.29 -10.04 5.25
C GLU A 192 -0.39 -10.54 3.81
N ILE A 193 -0.71 -9.66 2.85
CA ILE A 193 -0.76 -9.99 1.42
C ILE A 193 0.60 -10.53 0.94
N ILE A 194 1.69 -9.84 1.29
CA ILE A 194 3.03 -10.24 0.84
C ILE A 194 3.49 -11.51 1.53
N GLY A 195 3.28 -11.61 2.84
CA GLY A 195 3.76 -12.69 3.69
C GLY A 195 3.28 -14.09 3.33
N THR A 196 2.10 -14.20 2.70
CA THR A 196 1.59 -15.50 2.24
C THR A 196 2.39 -16.05 1.07
N THR A 197 3.08 -15.19 0.32
CA THR A 197 3.80 -15.54 -0.92
C THR A 197 5.32 -15.38 -0.78
N ILE A 198 5.75 -14.48 0.11
CA ILE A 198 7.16 -14.22 0.45
C ILE A 198 7.30 -14.39 1.97
N PRO A 199 7.50 -15.64 2.47
CA PRO A 199 7.40 -15.94 3.89
C PRO A 199 8.44 -15.23 4.77
N ASP A 200 9.61 -14.92 4.21
CA ASP A 200 10.71 -14.23 4.88
C ASP A 200 10.57 -12.70 4.84
N PHE A 201 9.50 -12.16 4.26
CA PHE A 201 9.26 -10.73 4.22
C PHE A 201 9.12 -10.15 5.65
N PRO A 202 9.74 -9.00 5.98
CA PRO A 202 9.83 -8.50 7.35
C PRO A 202 8.47 -8.16 7.97
N TRP A 203 8.36 -8.28 9.29
CA TRP A 203 7.08 -8.09 9.99
C TRP A 203 6.74 -6.63 10.30
N GLY A 204 7.73 -5.75 10.52
CA GLY A 204 7.48 -4.34 10.79
C GLY A 204 6.73 -4.07 12.09
N ARG A 205 7.03 -4.81 13.15
CA ARG A 205 6.34 -4.71 14.45
C ARG A 205 7.09 -3.79 15.40
N SER A 206 6.39 -2.81 15.96
CA SER A 206 6.90 -2.02 17.08
C SER A 206 5.79 -1.69 18.08
N ALA A 207 6.16 -1.05 19.18
CA ALA A 207 5.19 -0.58 20.15
C ALA A 207 4.47 0.67 19.62
N VAL A 208 3.16 0.76 19.83
CA VAL A 208 2.31 1.91 19.50
C VAL A 208 1.46 2.30 20.71
N LEU A 209 0.90 3.51 20.70
CA LEU A 209 0.04 4.04 21.78
C LEU A 209 0.73 3.96 23.16
N ILE A 210 1.90 4.60 23.29
CA ILE A 210 2.67 4.66 24.56
C ILE A 210 2.98 3.24 25.10
N GLY A 211 3.33 2.30 24.23
CA GLY A 211 3.74 0.96 24.66
C GLY A 211 2.62 -0.06 24.88
N HIS A 212 1.35 0.35 24.84
CA HIS A 212 0.23 -0.54 25.20
C HIS A 212 -0.08 -1.63 24.16
N ILE A 213 0.32 -1.44 22.90
CA ILE A 213 0.03 -2.39 21.81
C ILE A 213 1.30 -2.63 21.00
N ARG A 214 1.57 -3.88 20.62
CA ARG A 214 2.53 -4.20 19.56
C ARG A 214 1.77 -4.40 18.24
N ALA A 215 2.06 -3.55 17.26
CA ALA A 215 1.36 -3.52 15.99
C ALA A 215 2.34 -3.45 14.81
N ILE A 216 1.89 -3.94 13.65
CA ILE A 216 2.55 -3.71 12.37
C ILE A 216 2.19 -2.29 11.92
N ASN A 217 3.20 -1.44 11.75
CA ASN A 217 3.01 -0.03 11.38
C ASN A 217 3.98 0.38 10.27
N PRO A 218 3.67 1.46 9.53
CA PRO A 218 4.47 1.90 8.38
C PRO A 218 5.93 2.18 8.70
N TYR A 219 6.22 2.82 9.84
CA TYR A 219 7.58 3.21 10.23
C TYR A 219 8.47 1.99 10.54
N ALA A 220 7.97 1.07 11.36
CA ALA A 220 8.68 -0.16 11.67
C ALA A 220 8.83 -1.07 10.45
N LEU A 221 7.77 -1.20 9.63
CA LEU A 221 7.85 -1.98 8.39
C LEU A 221 8.84 -1.38 7.40
N TYR A 222 8.88 -0.05 7.27
CA TYR A 222 9.86 0.64 6.44
C TYR A 222 11.29 0.34 6.87
N GLN A 223 11.62 0.47 8.16
CA GLN A 223 12.98 0.20 8.65
C GLN A 223 13.42 -1.24 8.37
N ASP A 224 12.53 -2.21 8.61
CA ASP A 224 12.82 -3.60 8.31
C ASP A 224 12.96 -3.84 6.79
N VAL A 225 12.13 -3.19 5.96
CA VAL A 225 12.19 -3.30 4.50
C VAL A 225 13.46 -2.68 3.93
N VAL A 226 13.94 -1.55 4.47
CA VAL A 226 15.24 -0.96 4.09
C VAL A 226 16.35 -2.00 4.26
N THR A 227 16.40 -2.66 5.41
CA THR A 227 17.39 -3.71 5.70
C THR A 227 17.22 -4.90 4.75
N TYR A 228 15.98 -5.41 4.64
CA TYR A 228 15.64 -6.55 3.78
C TYR A 228 15.97 -6.30 2.29
N ALA A 229 15.75 -5.07 1.81
CA ALA A 229 16.04 -4.64 0.45
C ALA A 229 17.55 -4.49 0.22
N SER A 230 18.27 -3.87 1.16
CA SER A 230 19.72 -3.74 1.13
C SER A 230 20.42 -5.09 1.01
N ASP A 231 20.00 -6.08 1.80
CA ASP A 231 20.54 -7.45 1.76
C ASP A 231 20.33 -8.14 0.40
N ARG A 232 19.42 -7.62 -0.43
CA ARG A 232 19.08 -8.12 -1.77
C ARG A 232 19.59 -7.21 -2.90
N GLY A 233 20.38 -6.19 -2.57
CA GLY A 233 20.87 -5.21 -3.55
C GLY A 233 19.78 -4.36 -4.19
N ILE A 234 18.64 -4.18 -3.50
CA ILE A 234 17.52 -3.35 -3.94
C ILE A 234 17.66 -1.99 -3.28
N SER A 235 17.69 -0.94 -4.09
CA SER A 235 17.77 0.45 -3.63
C SER A 235 16.38 1.06 -3.46
N GLU A 236 16.29 1.99 -2.50
CA GLU A 236 15.14 2.88 -2.36
C GLU A 236 15.09 3.87 -3.53
N VAL A 237 13.88 4.13 -4.02
CA VAL A 237 13.60 5.22 -4.95
C VAL A 237 12.63 6.18 -4.28
N GLU A 238 12.98 7.45 -4.29
CA GLU A 238 12.16 8.50 -3.71
C GLU A 238 11.39 9.23 -4.80
N ILE A 239 10.08 9.43 -4.60
CA ILE A 239 9.23 10.25 -5.47
C ILE A 239 8.75 11.45 -4.65
N SER A 240 9.01 12.65 -5.17
CA SER A 240 8.56 13.91 -4.57
C SER A 240 7.05 14.01 -4.52
N GLU A 241 6.53 14.81 -3.60
CA GLU A 241 5.11 15.10 -3.43
C GLU A 241 4.46 15.52 -4.76
N SER A 242 3.49 14.74 -5.21
CA SER A 242 2.57 15.11 -6.28
C SER A 242 1.35 14.21 -6.20
N VAL A 243 0.38 14.63 -5.40
CA VAL A 243 -0.95 14.01 -5.27
C VAL A 243 -1.52 13.64 -6.65
N ASP A 244 -1.43 14.55 -7.62
CA ASP A 244 -1.91 14.36 -8.99
C ASP A 244 -1.26 13.18 -9.73
N ILE A 245 0.03 12.89 -9.47
CA ILE A 245 0.73 11.77 -10.11
C ILE A 245 0.18 10.46 -9.57
N TRP A 246 0.01 10.35 -8.25
CA TRP A 246 -0.53 9.15 -7.63
C TRP A 246 -2.00 8.95 -7.98
N ASP A 247 -2.82 10.01 -7.97
CA ASP A 247 -4.23 9.93 -8.32
C ASP A 247 -4.42 9.50 -9.79
N GLN A 248 -3.64 10.06 -10.72
CA GLN A 248 -3.65 9.62 -12.12
C GLN A 248 -3.19 8.17 -12.24
N PHE A 249 -2.09 7.79 -11.58
CA PHE A 249 -1.56 6.42 -11.61
C PHE A 249 -2.58 5.39 -11.11
N ILE A 250 -3.24 5.68 -9.98
CA ILE A 250 -4.26 4.80 -9.40
C ILE A 250 -5.48 4.73 -10.33
N THR A 251 -5.92 5.87 -10.88
CA THR A 251 -7.04 5.93 -11.84
C THR A 251 -6.75 5.11 -13.10
N ASP A 252 -5.55 5.24 -13.66
CA ASP A 252 -5.15 4.47 -14.84
C ASP A 252 -5.17 2.96 -14.56
N ILE A 253 -4.72 2.52 -13.38
CA ILE A 253 -4.77 1.09 -13.01
C ILE A 253 -6.22 0.61 -12.90
N ARG A 254 -7.11 1.39 -12.25
CA ARG A 254 -8.54 1.05 -12.12
C ARG A 254 -9.19 0.88 -13.49
N ASN A 255 -8.95 1.83 -14.39
CA ASN A 255 -9.55 1.83 -15.72
C ASN A 255 -8.99 0.74 -16.64
N ASN A 256 -7.76 0.27 -16.39
CA ASN A 256 -7.13 -0.80 -17.16
C ASN A 256 -7.51 -2.22 -16.70
N GLN A 257 -8.41 -2.39 -15.72
CA GLN A 257 -8.85 -3.71 -15.23
C GLN A 257 -9.70 -4.53 -16.23
N GLU A 258 -9.95 -4.04 -17.46
CA GLU A 258 -10.78 -4.72 -18.47
C GLU A 258 -10.05 -5.67 -19.44
N LEU A 259 -8.76 -5.97 -19.27
CA LEU A 259 -8.11 -7.00 -20.10
C LEU A 259 -8.05 -8.35 -19.38
N PRO A 260 -8.86 -9.35 -19.78
CA PRO A 260 -8.69 -10.71 -19.28
C PRO A 260 -7.29 -11.23 -19.62
N LEU A 261 -6.74 -12.01 -18.70
CA LEU A 261 -5.47 -12.74 -18.83
C LEU A 261 -5.42 -13.63 -20.08
#